data_AF-A0AA36GKL5-F1
#
_entry.id   AF-A0AA36GKL5-F1
#
_cell.length_a   1.000
_cell.length_b   1.000
_cell.length_c   1.000
_cell.angle_alpha   90.00
_cell.angle_beta   90.00
_cell.angle_gamma   90.00
#
_symmetry.space_group_name_H-M   'P 1'
#
loop_
_entity.id
_entity.type
_entity.pdbx_description
1 polymer ?
#
loop_
_entity_poly.entity_id
_entity_poly.type
_entity_poly.pdbx_seq_one_letter_code
_entity_poly.pdbx_strand_id
1 'polypeptide(L)'
;MRLLLVLLAVIVLAEGHVASLLPMCDMCKGLVSTLKGNVEGGVNGVTQELAKKFCEDNFPVFPDVCISMVQSNIKGIMAGIMNKVDTEKICMHMLLCW
;
A
#
# COMPACT_ATOMS: atom_id res chain seq x y z
N MET A 1 39.53 -4.31 -11.81
CA MET A 1 38.93 -3.04 -11.34
C MET A 1 37.53 -2.76 -11.89
N ARG A 2 37.26 -2.96 -13.19
CA ARG A 2 35.91 -2.74 -13.78
C ARG A 2 34.80 -3.67 -13.23
N LEU A 3 35.11 -4.94 -12.96
CA LEU A 3 34.14 -5.91 -12.43
C LEU A 3 33.64 -5.55 -11.02
N LEU A 4 34.52 -5.03 -10.17
CA LEU A 4 34.21 -4.61 -8.80
C LEU A 4 33.27 -3.40 -8.76
N LEU A 5 33.48 -2.44 -9.67
CA LEU A 5 32.60 -1.28 -9.82
C LEU A 5 31.20 -1.68 -10.29
N VAL A 6 31.10 -2.66 -11.18
CA VAL A 6 29.80 -3.18 -11.65
C VAL A 6 29.06 -3.91 -10.53
N LEU A 7 29.76 -4.75 -9.75
CA LEU A 7 29.17 -5.44 -8.61
C LEU A 7 28.65 -4.48 -7.54
N LEU A 8 29.43 -3.45 -7.19
CA LEU A 8 29.02 -2.42 -6.25
C LEU A 8 27.80 -1.64 -6.75
N ALA A 9 27.74 -1.31 -8.04
CA ALA A 9 26.59 -0.63 -8.62
C ALA A 9 25.30 -1.47 -8.55
N VAL A 10 25.39 -2.78 -8.78
CA VAL A 10 24.22 -3.69 -8.71
C VAL A 10 23.68 -3.82 -7.28
N ILE A 11 24.56 -3.86 -6.28
CA ILE A 11 24.15 -3.93 -4.86
C ILE A 11 23.40 -2.66 -4.45
N VAL A 12 23.92 -1.48 -4.80
CA VAL A 12 23.28 -0.18 -4.52
C VAL A 12 21.92 -0.04 -5.23
N LEU A 13 21.81 -0.53 -6.47
CA LEU A 13 20.55 -0.55 -7.22
C LEU A 13 19.52 -1.48 -6.56
N ALA A 14 19.92 -2.64 -6.06
CA ALA A 14 19.03 -3.57 -5.37
C ALA A 14 18.49 -2.96 -4.07
N GLU A 15 19.36 -2.35 -3.25
CA GLU A 15 18.97 -1.70 -2.00
C GLU A 15 18.03 -0.50 -2.22
N GLY A 16 18.27 0.28 -3.28
CA GLY A 16 17.42 1.42 -3.65
C GLY A 16 16.00 1.03 -4.07
N HIS A 17 15.82 -0.09 -4.79
CA HIS A 17 14.48 -0.58 -5.17
C HIS A 17 13.69 -1.06 -3.95
N VAL A 18 14.35 -1.73 -2.99
CA VAL A 18 13.70 -2.21 -1.76
C VAL A 18 13.30 -1.03 -0.87
N ALA A 19 14.15 -0.01 -0.76
CA ALA A 19 13.86 1.20 0.02
C ALA A 19 12.69 2.02 -0.55
N SER A 20 12.49 2.03 -1.87
CA SER A 20 11.38 2.73 -2.53
C SER A 20 10.02 2.03 -2.41
N LEU A 21 9.99 0.75 -2.02
CA LEU A 21 8.78 -0.06 -1.85
C LEU A 21 8.22 -0.05 -0.42
N LEU A 22 9.07 0.18 0.58
CA LEU A 22 8.66 0.34 1.99
C LEU A 22 7.54 1.38 2.19
N PRO A 23 7.57 2.57 1.55
CA PRO A 23 6.51 3.57 1.70
C PRO A 23 5.15 3.08 1.17
N MET A 24 5.14 2.26 0.11
CA MET A 24 3.90 1.72 -0.46
C MET A 24 3.33 0.57 0.38
N CYS A 25 4.21 -0.25 0.97
CA CYS A 25 3.81 -1.30 1.89
C CYS A 25 3.19 -0.71 3.16
N ASP A 26 3.83 0.31 3.74
CA ASP A 26 3.32 1.00 4.93
C ASP A 26 2.03 1.76 4.64
N MET A 27 1.93 2.40 3.47
CA MET A 27 0.67 3.01 2.99
C MET A 27 -0.45 1.98 2.97
N CYS A 28 -0.21 0.80 2.38
CA CYS A 28 -1.19 -0.26 2.34
C CYS A 28 -1.59 -0.73 3.74
N LYS A 29 -0.62 -1.00 4.61
CA LYS A 29 -0.86 -1.47 5.97
C LYS A 29 -1.70 -0.45 6.76
N GLY A 30 -1.38 0.83 6.64
CA GLY A 30 -2.14 1.94 7.23
C GLY A 30 -3.58 2.02 6.74
N LEU A 31 -3.78 1.87 5.42
CA LEU A 31 -5.11 1.84 4.82
C LEU A 31 -5.94 0.64 5.30
N VAL A 32 -5.36 -0.57 5.31
CA VAL A 32 -6.04 -1.78 5.81
C VAL A 32 -6.43 -1.63 7.27
N SER A 33 -5.54 -1.06 8.10
CA SER A 33 -5.83 -0.80 9.51
C SER A 33 -6.99 0.20 9.67
N THR A 34 -6.96 1.29 8.89
CA THR A 34 -8.02 2.31 8.87
C THR A 34 -9.37 1.69 8.49
N LEU A 35 -9.39 0.87 7.44
CA LEU A 35 -10.62 0.20 6.99
C LEU A 35 -11.12 -0.82 8.01
N LYS A 36 -10.23 -1.64 8.60
CA LYS A 36 -10.56 -2.63 9.65
C LYS A 36 -11.25 -2.01 10.86
N GLY A 37 -10.84 -0.81 11.27
CA GLY A 37 -11.48 -0.07 12.37
C GLY A 37 -12.88 0.46 12.07
N ASN A 38 -13.32 0.43 10.80
CA ASN A 38 -14.54 1.08 10.33
C ASN A 38 -15.49 0.12 9.57
N VAL A 39 -15.30 -1.21 9.69
CA VAL A 39 -16.03 -2.23 8.89
C VAL A 39 -17.50 -2.42 9.28
N GLU A 40 -17.95 -1.89 10.43
CA GLU A 40 -19.34 -2.07 10.90
C GLU A 40 -20.40 -1.58 9.89
N GLY A 41 -20.05 -0.70 8.94
CA GLY A 41 -20.96 -0.17 7.91
C GLY A 41 -20.98 -0.89 6.55
N GLY A 42 -20.17 -1.93 6.33
CA GLY A 42 -20.14 -2.68 5.07
C GLY A 42 -19.49 -1.94 3.86
N VAL A 43 -19.37 -2.67 2.74
CA VAL A 43 -18.52 -2.32 1.58
C VAL A 43 -18.96 -1.05 0.82
N ASN A 44 -20.25 -0.70 0.88
CA ASN A 44 -20.84 0.29 -0.05
C ASN A 44 -20.94 1.73 0.48
N GLY A 45 -20.75 1.98 1.78
CA GLY A 45 -20.95 3.32 2.36
C GLY A 45 -19.70 3.99 2.94
N VAL A 46 -18.70 3.20 3.37
CA VAL A 46 -17.66 3.69 4.29
C VAL A 46 -16.26 3.74 3.67
N THR A 47 -16.07 3.25 2.45
CA THR A 47 -14.72 2.97 1.94
C THR A 47 -14.10 4.10 1.13
N GLN A 48 -14.86 4.82 0.29
CA GLN A 48 -14.29 5.84 -0.58
C GLN A 48 -13.93 7.14 0.14
N GLU A 49 -14.82 7.66 0.98
CA GLU A 49 -14.56 8.90 1.71
C GLU A 49 -13.46 8.70 2.77
N LEU A 50 -13.46 7.54 3.43
CA LEU A 50 -12.43 7.17 4.40
C LEU A 50 -11.07 6.95 3.72
N ALA A 51 -11.03 6.31 2.55
CA ALA A 51 -9.81 6.18 1.76
C ALA A 51 -9.31 7.53 1.26
N LYS A 52 -10.21 8.39 0.78
CA LYS A 52 -9.89 9.75 0.35
C LYS A 52 -9.27 10.55 1.50
N LYS A 53 -9.90 10.51 2.68
CA LYS A 53 -9.41 11.17 3.88
C LYS A 53 -8.04 10.61 4.31
N PHE A 54 -7.86 9.28 4.30
CA PHE A 54 -6.56 8.67 4.57
C PHE A 54 -5.47 9.20 3.62
N CYS A 55 -5.77 9.28 2.32
CA CYS A 55 -4.83 9.78 1.31
C CYS A 55 -4.52 11.27 1.50
N GLU A 56 -5.52 12.10 1.79
CA GLU A 56 -5.35 13.53 2.05
C GLU A 56 -4.53 13.79 3.32
N ASP A 57 -4.78 13.04 4.40
CA ASP A 57 -4.13 13.21 5.70
C ASP A 57 -2.68 12.69 5.70
N ASN A 58 -2.38 11.62 4.95
CA ASN A 58 -1.07 10.94 5.01
C ASN A 58 -0.19 11.19 3.78
N PHE A 59 -0.76 11.61 2.65
CA PHE A 59 -0.05 11.85 1.38
C PHE A 59 -0.38 13.22 0.78
N PRO A 60 -0.20 14.33 1.53
CA PRO A 60 -0.69 15.65 1.13
C PRO A 60 -0.01 16.22 -0.14
N VAL A 61 1.17 15.70 -0.50
CA VAL A 61 1.89 16.13 -1.71
C VAL A 61 1.28 15.49 -2.97
N PHE A 62 0.76 14.26 -2.86
CA PHE A 62 0.23 13.49 -4.00
C PHE A 62 -1.03 12.69 -3.64
N PRO A 63 -2.10 13.33 -3.13
CA PRO A 63 -3.28 12.62 -2.66
C PRO A 63 -3.99 11.88 -3.80
N ASP A 64 -3.99 12.42 -5.02
CA ASP A 64 -4.65 11.82 -6.19
C ASP A 64 -4.03 10.48 -6.60
N VAL A 65 -2.71 10.33 -6.46
CA VAL A 65 -2.00 9.08 -6.75
C VAL A 65 -2.42 8.01 -5.74
N CYS A 66 -2.43 8.36 -4.45
CA CYS A 66 -2.94 7.49 -3.41
C CYS A 66 -4.39 7.10 -3.68
N ILE A 67 -5.28 8.07 -3.95
CA ILE A 67 -6.70 7.83 -4.21
C ILE A 67 -6.90 6.87 -5.37
N SER A 68 -6.20 7.09 -6.49
CA SER A 68 -6.28 6.22 -7.67
C SER A 68 -5.85 4.78 -7.37
N MET A 69 -4.77 4.61 -6.61
CA MET A 69 -4.31 3.30 -6.16
C MET A 69 -5.32 2.62 -5.23
N VAL A 70 -5.87 3.36 -4.26
CA VAL A 70 -6.88 2.80 -3.35
C VAL A 70 -8.13 2.41 -4.12
N GLN A 71 -8.67 3.28 -4.97
CA GLN A 71 -9.87 3.01 -5.76
C GLN A 71 -9.72 1.76 -6.65
N SER A 72 -8.54 1.57 -7.23
CA SER A 72 -8.25 0.41 -8.08
C SER A 72 -8.23 -0.91 -7.29
N ASN A 73 -7.96 -0.87 -5.98
CA ASN A 73 -7.75 -2.06 -5.17
C ASN A 73 -8.76 -2.26 -4.01
N ILE A 74 -9.61 -1.28 -3.71
CA ILE A 74 -10.45 -1.23 -2.50
C ILE A 74 -11.37 -2.46 -2.37
N LYS A 75 -11.88 -3.00 -3.49
CA LYS A 75 -12.70 -4.22 -3.48
C LYS A 75 -11.90 -5.43 -3.00
N GLY A 76 -10.67 -5.58 -3.47
CA GLY A 76 -9.76 -6.66 -3.04
C GLY A 76 -9.35 -6.50 -1.57
N ILE A 77 -9.07 -5.27 -1.15
CA ILE A 77 -8.77 -4.96 0.26
C ILE A 77 -9.94 -5.35 1.17
N MET A 78 -11.15 -4.90 0.84
CA MET A 78 -12.35 -5.19 1.65
C MET A 78 -12.68 -6.67 1.64
N ALA A 79 -12.55 -7.37 0.51
CA ALA A 79 -12.69 -8.81 0.45
C ALA A 79 -11.68 -9.51 1.36
N GLY A 80 -10.41 -9.09 1.35
CA GLY A 80 -9.38 -9.61 2.25
C GLY A 80 -9.72 -9.38 3.72
N ILE A 81 -10.18 -8.17 4.07
CA ILE A 81 -10.61 -7.81 5.42
C ILE A 81 -11.79 -8.69 5.88
N MET A 82 -12.85 -8.82 5.06
CA MET A 82 -14.04 -9.62 5.39
C MET A 82 -13.72 -11.11 5.53
N ASN A 83 -12.77 -11.61 4.75
CA ASN A 83 -12.28 -12.99 4.84
C ASN A 83 -11.19 -13.18 5.91
N LYS A 84 -10.94 -12.18 6.76
CA LYS A 84 -9.95 -12.21 7.85
C LYS A 84 -8.53 -12.57 7.38
N VAL A 85 -8.18 -12.15 6.17
CA VAL A 85 -6.83 -12.31 5.62
C VAL A 85 -5.87 -11.39 6.40
N ASP A 86 -4.67 -11.89 6.66
CA ASP A 86 -3.59 -11.12 7.29
C ASP A 86 -3.32 -9.84 6.50
N THR A 87 -3.12 -8.73 7.21
CA THR A 87 -2.85 -7.42 6.58
C THR A 87 -1.69 -7.48 5.59
N GLU A 88 -0.61 -8.20 5.95
CA GLU A 88 0.56 -8.37 5.09
C GLU A 88 0.22 -9.09 3.78
N LYS A 89 -0.57 -10.18 3.85
CA LYS A 89 -1.03 -10.91 2.66
C LYS A 89 -1.96 -10.07 1.78
N ILE A 90 -2.82 -9.25 2.39
CA ILE A 90 -3.66 -8.30 1.65
C ILE A 90 -2.77 -7.34 0.84
N CYS A 91 -1.72 -6.80 1.47
CA CYS A 91 -0.81 -5.86 0.81
C CYS A 91 0.12 -6.51 -0.22
N MET A 92 0.52 -7.78 -0.03
CA MET A 92 1.25 -8.55 -1.04
C MET A 92 0.40 -8.83 -2.28
N HIS A 93 -0.88 -9.16 -2.10
CA HIS A 93 -1.79 -9.37 -3.24
C HIS A 93 -2.00 -8.11 -4.09
N MET A 94 -1.77 -6.92 -3.53
CA MET A 94 -1.80 -5.67 -4.27
C MET A 94 -0.44 -5.27 -4.85
N LEU A 95 0.58 -6.12 -4.70
CA LEU A 95 1.97 -5.86 -5.09
C LEU A 95 2.56 -4.62 -4.41
N LEU A 96 2.04 -4.27 -3.23
CA LEU A 96 2.49 -3.13 -2.44
C LEU A 96 3.47 -3.55 -1.32
N CYS A 97 3.46 -4.83 -0.94
CA CYS A 97 4.46 -5.47 -0.09
C CYS A 97 5.04 -6.69 -0.83
N TRP A 98 6.27 -7.08 -0.50
CA TRP A 98 6.95 -8.26 -1.06
C TRP A 98 7.50 -9.14 0.06
#